data_AF-A0A954Y2I0-F1
#
_entry.id   AF-A0A954Y2I0-F1
#
_cell.length_a   1.000
_cell.length_b   1.000
_cell.length_c   1.000
_cell.angle_alpha   90.00
_cell.angle_beta   90.00
_cell.angle_gamma   90.00
#
_symmetry.space_group_name_H-M   'P 1'
#
loop_
_entity.id
_entity.type
_entity.pdbx_description
1 polymer ?
#
loop_
_entity_poly.entity_id
_entity_poly.type
_entity_poly.pdbx_seq_one_letter_code
_entity_poly.pdbx_strand_id
1 'polypeptide(L)'
;MSIRLALSAAVTGAALLLAPQCGFASMILNEYNGVADGGSTGTADPFWGLTPGNGGNWFEMVVVGNGAAGTSDVRGYSIEVTDGSGDPAGLVNLSNDPFWSAVPNGSILTFIEKDTATGGLDTGLFLDDQRAAAGWSWSNIFLGDATLLAAGTTATLPISNSDTQIIVRDSPGGTIVFGPAGEAIADEGVNSSEVLKLEADPAPGIDVGPSGPYNDGASTTFGQPNVWDGGASVQSFAAYRVPEPSSLAAMLAAIAGGVMFARRK
;
A
#
# COMPACT_ATOMS: atom_id res chain seq x y z
N MET A 1 -50.83 1.49 55.99
CA MET A 1 -49.97 2.53 55.38
C MET A 1 -48.65 1.88 55.04
N SER A 2 -48.49 1.43 53.80
CA SER A 2 -47.25 0.82 53.31
C SER A 2 -47.07 1.23 51.85
N ILE A 3 -46.25 2.27 51.67
CA ILE A 3 -45.84 2.82 50.39
C ILE A 3 -44.87 1.80 49.76
N ARG A 4 -45.23 1.26 48.59
CA ARG A 4 -44.29 0.51 47.76
C ARG A 4 -43.71 1.47 46.72
N LEU A 5 -42.42 1.76 46.91
CA LEU A 5 -41.57 2.56 46.04
C LEU A 5 -41.37 1.79 44.71
N ALA A 6 -41.84 2.35 43.60
CA ALA A 6 -41.52 1.83 42.27
C ALA A 6 -40.11 2.30 41.89
N LEU A 7 -39.16 1.37 41.81
CA LEU A 7 -37.81 1.64 41.33
C LEU A 7 -37.82 1.60 39.80
N SER A 8 -37.81 2.76 39.16
CA SER A 8 -37.52 2.89 37.72
C SER A 8 -36.06 2.52 37.46
N ALA A 9 -35.83 1.39 36.80
CA ALA A 9 -34.55 1.10 36.18
C ALA A 9 -34.56 1.70 34.76
N ALA A 10 -33.97 2.88 34.62
CA ALA A 10 -33.62 3.43 33.31
C ALA A 10 -32.47 2.59 32.74
N VAL A 11 -32.76 1.77 31.73
CA VAL A 11 -31.75 1.10 30.92
C VAL A 11 -31.25 2.13 29.92
N THR A 12 -30.22 2.89 30.30
CA THR A 12 -29.46 3.72 29.37
C THR A 12 -28.51 2.80 28.61
N GLY A 13 -28.99 2.23 27.51
CA GLY A 13 -28.15 1.50 26.56
C GLY A 13 -27.26 2.48 25.82
N ALA A 14 -26.06 2.75 26.35
CA ALA A 14 -24.98 3.32 25.57
C ALA A 14 -24.55 2.26 24.55
N ALA A 15 -25.04 2.38 23.32
CA ALA A 15 -24.45 1.68 22.18
C ALA A 15 -23.06 2.29 21.96
N LEU A 16 -22.06 1.72 22.62
CA LEU A 16 -20.68 1.90 22.24
C LEU A 16 -20.57 1.30 20.84
N LEU A 17 -20.50 2.16 19.82
CA LEU A 17 -20.09 1.80 18.48
C LEU A 17 -18.67 1.25 18.59
N LEU A 18 -18.55 -0.05 18.85
CA LEU A 18 -17.34 -0.79 18.60
C LEU A 18 -17.16 -0.71 17.08
N ALA A 19 -16.28 0.18 16.62
CA ALA A 19 -15.71 0.06 15.29
C ALA A 19 -15.26 -1.40 15.15
N PRO A 20 -15.63 -2.12 14.07
CA PRO A 20 -15.12 -3.46 13.87
C PRO A 20 -13.59 -3.37 13.96
N GLN A 21 -13.00 -4.12 14.88
CA GLN A 21 -11.57 -4.33 14.86
C GLN A 21 -11.30 -5.00 13.52
N CYS A 22 -10.84 -4.20 12.57
CA CYS A 22 -10.45 -4.66 11.25
C CYS A 22 -9.48 -5.83 11.45
N GLY A 23 -9.64 -6.89 10.66
CA GLY A 23 -8.55 -7.86 10.54
C GLY A 23 -7.27 -7.11 10.18
N PHE A 24 -6.11 -7.63 10.58
CA PHE A 24 -4.82 -7.09 10.16
C PHE A 24 -4.84 -6.80 8.65
N ALA A 25 -4.61 -5.54 8.26
CA ALA A 25 -4.63 -5.14 6.86
C ALA A 25 -3.52 -5.89 6.13
N SER A 26 -3.83 -6.57 5.02
CA SER A 26 -2.79 -7.26 4.23
C SER A 26 -2.12 -6.33 3.21
N MET A 27 -2.72 -5.17 2.95
CA MET A 27 -2.25 -4.14 2.03
C MET A 27 -2.67 -2.76 2.59
N ILE A 28 -1.74 -1.80 2.58
CA ILE A 28 -1.95 -0.44 3.13
C ILE A 28 -1.47 0.63 2.14
N LEU A 29 -2.00 1.85 2.26
CA LEU A 29 -1.53 3.00 1.49
C LEU A 29 -0.08 3.35 1.88
N ASN A 30 0.76 3.66 0.89
CA ASN A 30 2.13 4.12 1.10
C ASN A 30 2.29 5.60 0.73
N GLU A 31 1.87 5.97 -0.47
CA GLU A 31 2.05 7.30 -1.03
C GLU A 31 0.98 7.55 -2.12
N TYR A 32 0.54 8.78 -2.33
CA TYR A 32 -0.17 9.17 -3.55
C TYR A 32 0.20 10.56 -4.02
N ASN A 33 0.06 10.79 -5.33
CA ASN A 33 0.45 12.05 -5.95
C ASN A 33 -0.68 13.09 -5.99
N GLY A 34 -0.68 14.06 -5.07
CA GLY A 34 -1.60 15.19 -5.08
C GLY A 34 -1.21 16.34 -6.03
N VAL A 35 -0.10 16.20 -6.77
CA VAL A 35 0.44 17.25 -7.63
C VAL A 35 -0.41 17.44 -8.88
N ALA A 36 -0.82 18.68 -9.16
CA ALA A 36 -1.58 18.99 -10.38
C ALA A 36 -0.76 18.78 -11.67
N ASP A 37 -1.40 18.49 -12.80
CA ASP A 37 -0.78 18.10 -14.10
C ASP A 37 0.40 18.97 -14.60
N GLY A 38 0.46 20.25 -14.24
CA GLY A 38 1.56 21.17 -14.59
C GLY A 38 2.45 21.59 -13.41
N GLY A 39 2.14 21.09 -12.22
CA GLY A 39 2.84 21.37 -10.96
C GLY A 39 4.09 20.52 -10.78
N SER A 40 4.71 20.66 -9.61
CA SER A 40 5.86 19.88 -9.19
C SER A 40 5.96 19.91 -7.68
N THR A 41 6.45 18.83 -7.08
CA THR A 41 6.86 18.80 -5.66
C THR A 41 8.07 19.70 -5.37
N GLY A 42 8.76 20.18 -6.42
CA GLY A 42 10.02 20.94 -6.28
C GLY A 42 11.22 20.06 -5.96
N THR A 43 11.02 18.77 -5.70
CA THR A 43 12.07 17.78 -5.42
C THR A 43 12.00 16.64 -6.44
N ALA A 44 13.13 16.32 -7.06
CA ALA A 44 13.25 15.17 -7.96
C ALA A 44 13.01 13.86 -7.18
N ASP A 45 12.15 12.98 -7.70
CA ASP A 45 12.12 11.60 -7.21
C ASP A 45 13.30 10.79 -7.80
N PRO A 46 13.70 9.68 -7.15
CA PRO A 46 14.84 8.87 -7.60
C PRO A 46 14.67 8.19 -8.96
N PHE A 47 13.43 8.02 -9.44
CA PHE A 47 13.12 7.29 -10.67
C PHE A 47 12.96 8.23 -11.88
N TRP A 48 12.05 9.19 -11.82
CA TRP A 48 11.76 10.13 -12.91
C TRP A 48 12.56 11.42 -12.84
N GLY A 49 13.07 11.78 -11.67
CA GLY A 49 13.61 13.11 -11.42
C GLY A 49 12.51 14.16 -11.30
N LEU A 50 12.73 15.37 -11.79
CA LEU A 50 11.69 16.41 -11.81
C LEU A 50 10.85 16.29 -13.08
N THR A 51 9.59 15.87 -12.92
CA THR A 51 8.63 15.75 -14.01
C THR A 51 7.37 16.59 -13.73
N PRO A 52 6.82 17.34 -14.71
CA PRO A 52 5.55 18.02 -14.55
C PRO A 52 4.43 17.08 -14.11
N GLY A 53 3.61 17.53 -13.16
CA GLY A 53 2.55 16.71 -12.55
C GLY A 53 3.08 15.49 -11.81
N ASN A 54 4.39 15.42 -11.55
CA ASN A 54 5.05 14.32 -10.87
C ASN A 54 4.71 12.94 -11.49
N GLY A 55 4.60 12.89 -12.83
CA GLY A 55 4.27 11.66 -13.58
C GLY A 55 2.77 11.43 -13.82
N GLY A 56 1.89 12.34 -13.41
CA GLY A 56 0.43 12.20 -13.51
C GLY A 56 -0.17 11.46 -12.30
N ASN A 57 -1.38 10.94 -12.40
CA ASN A 57 -2.00 10.31 -11.24
C ASN A 57 -1.45 8.89 -11.00
N TRP A 58 -1.02 8.67 -9.76
CA TRP A 58 -0.59 7.37 -9.26
C TRP A 58 -0.73 7.32 -7.74
N PHE A 59 -0.80 6.10 -7.22
CA PHE A 59 -0.69 5.81 -5.80
C PHE A 59 0.13 4.54 -5.58
N GLU A 60 0.62 4.37 -4.37
CA GLU A 60 1.40 3.23 -3.94
C GLU A 60 0.77 2.53 -2.77
N MET A 61 0.80 1.21 -2.83
CA MET A 61 0.39 0.34 -1.73
C MET A 61 1.59 -0.46 -1.23
N VAL A 62 1.64 -0.75 0.07
CA VAL A 62 2.53 -1.79 0.60
C VAL A 62 1.73 -3.04 0.94
N VAL A 63 2.16 -4.20 0.45
CA VAL A 63 1.66 -5.49 0.94
C VAL A 63 2.35 -5.83 2.25
N VAL A 64 1.65 -5.74 3.36
CA VAL A 64 2.22 -5.94 4.72
C VAL A 64 1.88 -7.31 5.32
N GLY A 65 0.87 -8.00 4.78
CA GLY A 65 0.44 -9.31 5.27
C GLY A 65 0.20 -9.33 6.79
N ASN A 66 0.97 -10.12 7.52
CA ASN A 66 0.90 -10.23 8.98
C ASN A 66 1.99 -9.40 9.70
N GLY A 67 2.69 -8.50 9.00
CA GLY A 67 3.78 -7.71 9.57
C GLY A 67 5.13 -8.45 9.64
N ALA A 68 5.28 -9.55 8.92
CA ALA A 68 6.53 -10.31 8.84
C ALA A 68 6.81 -10.80 7.41
N ALA A 69 8.05 -11.23 7.18
CA ALA A 69 8.46 -11.86 5.92
C ALA A 69 7.54 -13.05 5.56
N GLY A 70 7.17 -13.15 4.30
CA GLY A 70 6.21 -14.13 3.79
C GLY A 70 5.57 -13.65 2.50
N THR A 71 4.42 -14.22 2.16
CA THR A 71 3.63 -13.78 1.01
C THR A 71 2.17 -13.64 1.40
N SER A 72 1.45 -12.74 0.74
CA SER A 72 0.01 -12.56 0.87
C SER A 72 -0.69 -12.89 -0.44
N ASP A 73 -1.87 -13.51 -0.33
CA ASP A 73 -2.80 -13.65 -1.44
C ASP A 73 -3.73 -12.44 -1.44
N VAL A 74 -3.67 -11.64 -2.51
CA VAL A 74 -4.48 -10.44 -2.71
C VAL A 74 -5.31 -10.53 -3.99
N ARG A 75 -5.47 -11.75 -4.53
CA ARG A 75 -6.31 -11.96 -5.72
C ARG A 75 -7.72 -11.47 -5.49
N GLY A 76 -8.27 -10.82 -6.51
CA GLY A 76 -9.64 -10.32 -6.47
C GLY A 76 -9.84 -9.09 -5.60
N TYR A 77 -8.83 -8.59 -4.89
CA TYR A 77 -8.97 -7.36 -4.10
C TYR A 77 -9.40 -6.19 -4.99
N SER A 78 -10.11 -5.24 -4.40
CA SER A 78 -10.51 -3.99 -5.07
C SER A 78 -9.99 -2.81 -4.27
N ILE A 79 -9.37 -1.86 -4.96
CA ILE A 79 -8.88 -0.61 -4.40
C ILE A 79 -9.76 0.49 -5.00
N GLU A 80 -10.46 1.20 -4.13
CA GLU A 80 -11.35 2.30 -4.48
C GLU A 80 -10.65 3.61 -4.12
N VAL A 81 -10.55 4.50 -5.10
CA VAL A 81 -9.96 5.83 -4.98
C VAL A 81 -11.06 6.86 -5.18
N THR A 82 -11.27 7.74 -4.23
CA THR A 82 -12.26 8.81 -4.32
C THR A 82 -11.59 10.16 -4.10
N ASP A 83 -12.14 11.19 -4.74
CA ASP A 83 -11.77 12.57 -4.52
C ASP A 83 -13.00 13.35 -4.04
N GLY A 84 -12.85 14.22 -3.04
CA GLY A 84 -13.92 15.02 -2.47
C GLY A 84 -14.47 16.09 -3.42
N SER A 85 -13.86 16.25 -4.60
CA SER A 85 -14.37 17.04 -5.73
C SER A 85 -15.72 16.54 -6.28
N GLY A 86 -16.15 15.33 -5.90
CA GLY A 86 -17.38 14.71 -6.39
C GLY A 86 -17.20 13.95 -7.70
N ASP A 87 -15.95 13.78 -8.14
CA ASP A 87 -15.61 12.94 -9.27
C ASP A 87 -15.98 11.46 -9.03
N PRO A 88 -16.33 10.70 -10.07
CA PRO A 88 -16.60 9.28 -9.93
C PRO A 88 -15.39 8.55 -9.35
N ALA A 89 -15.63 7.61 -8.42
CA ALA A 89 -14.58 6.79 -7.85
C ALA A 89 -13.77 6.05 -8.94
N GLY A 90 -12.46 6.09 -8.80
CA GLY A 90 -11.54 5.19 -9.51
C GLY A 90 -11.55 3.82 -8.85
N LEU A 91 -11.50 2.77 -9.66
CA LEU A 91 -11.47 1.40 -9.16
C LEU A 91 -10.28 0.67 -9.78
N VAL A 92 -9.48 0.02 -8.94
CA VAL A 92 -8.44 -0.91 -9.37
C VAL A 92 -8.80 -2.28 -8.83
N ASN A 93 -9.20 -3.19 -9.73
CA ASN A 93 -9.58 -4.55 -9.36
C ASN A 93 -8.46 -5.50 -9.72
N LEU A 94 -7.87 -6.17 -8.73
CA LEU A 94 -6.81 -7.15 -8.96
C LEU A 94 -7.40 -8.41 -9.57
N SER A 95 -6.74 -8.95 -10.59
CA SER A 95 -7.20 -10.17 -11.27
C SER A 95 -6.93 -11.43 -10.43
N ASN A 96 -7.23 -12.59 -11.02
CA ASN A 96 -6.85 -13.89 -10.47
C ASN A 96 -5.47 -14.37 -10.93
N ASP A 97 -4.65 -13.48 -11.51
CA ASP A 97 -3.30 -13.82 -11.95
C ASP A 97 -2.48 -14.46 -10.82
N PRO A 98 -1.65 -15.48 -11.10
CA PRO A 98 -0.81 -16.13 -10.09
C PRO A 98 0.11 -15.16 -9.32
N PHE A 99 0.53 -14.04 -9.90
CA PHE A 99 1.31 -13.02 -9.21
C PHE A 99 0.64 -12.58 -7.90
N TRP A 100 -0.66 -12.31 -7.96
CA TRP A 100 -1.43 -11.84 -6.81
C TRP A 100 -1.64 -12.91 -5.72
N SER A 101 -1.43 -14.19 -6.04
CA SER A 101 -1.64 -15.29 -5.08
C SER A 101 -0.54 -15.40 -4.02
N ALA A 102 0.62 -14.78 -4.28
CA ALA A 102 1.79 -14.90 -3.42
C ALA A 102 2.69 -13.65 -3.53
N VAL A 103 2.09 -12.46 -3.37
CA VAL A 103 2.87 -11.21 -3.37
C VAL A 103 3.74 -11.19 -2.10
N PRO A 104 5.06 -10.99 -2.21
CA PRO A 104 5.92 -10.89 -1.03
C PRO A 104 5.46 -9.76 -0.10
N ASN A 105 5.40 -10.04 1.20
CA ASN A 105 5.21 -8.99 2.18
C ASN A 105 6.43 -8.05 2.14
N GLY A 106 6.19 -6.75 2.27
CA GLY A 106 7.14 -5.68 2.00
C GLY A 106 7.17 -5.21 0.54
N SER A 107 6.33 -5.75 -0.36
CA SER A 107 6.26 -5.25 -1.73
C SER A 107 5.56 -3.88 -1.79
N ILE A 108 6.23 -2.91 -2.41
CA ILE A 108 5.66 -1.63 -2.86
C ILE A 108 5.06 -1.86 -4.25
N LEU A 109 3.78 -1.52 -4.40
CA LEU A 109 3.02 -1.66 -5.63
C LEU A 109 2.54 -0.28 -6.07
N THR A 110 3.10 0.24 -7.16
CA THR A 110 2.67 1.50 -7.76
C THR A 110 1.61 1.22 -8.82
N PHE A 111 0.48 1.92 -8.76
CA PHE A 111 -0.57 1.89 -9.77
C PHE A 111 -0.61 3.23 -10.50
N ILE A 112 -0.47 3.21 -11.83
CA ILE A 112 -0.31 4.43 -12.65
C ILE A 112 -1.19 4.42 -13.90
N GLU A 113 -1.75 5.57 -14.26
CA GLU A 113 -2.63 5.75 -15.42
C GLU A 113 -1.92 5.73 -16.78
N LYS A 114 -0.63 6.06 -16.82
CA LYS A 114 0.13 6.29 -18.06
C LYS A 114 1.15 5.19 -18.27
N ASP A 115 1.17 4.67 -19.49
CA ASP A 115 2.17 3.74 -19.99
C ASP A 115 3.41 4.50 -20.51
N THR A 116 4.45 3.80 -20.92
CA THR A 116 5.67 4.46 -21.43
C THR A 116 5.43 5.25 -22.72
N ALA A 117 4.46 4.85 -23.55
CA ALA A 117 4.12 5.59 -24.77
C ALA A 117 3.46 6.95 -24.49
N THR A 118 2.85 7.12 -23.32
CA THR A 118 2.13 8.34 -22.89
C THR A 118 2.84 9.11 -21.78
N GLY A 119 4.09 8.75 -21.47
CA GLY A 119 4.95 9.47 -20.53
C GLY A 119 4.90 8.96 -19.08
N GLY A 120 4.34 7.77 -18.84
CA GLY A 120 4.44 7.03 -17.58
C GLY A 120 5.29 5.77 -17.74
N LEU A 121 4.91 4.68 -17.06
CA LEU A 121 5.68 3.45 -16.99
C LEU A 121 4.79 2.23 -17.28
N ASP A 122 5.23 1.39 -18.20
CA ASP A 122 4.59 0.09 -18.46
C ASP A 122 4.64 -0.82 -17.22
N THR A 123 3.76 -1.81 -17.15
CA THR A 123 3.80 -2.81 -16.06
C THR A 123 5.17 -3.49 -16.00
N GLY A 124 5.74 -3.53 -14.80
CA GLY A 124 6.96 -4.25 -14.50
C GLY A 124 6.89 -4.85 -13.11
N LEU A 125 7.13 -6.15 -12.99
CA LEU A 125 7.13 -6.86 -11.73
C LEU A 125 8.56 -6.98 -11.19
N PHE A 126 8.75 -6.71 -9.91
CA PHE A 126 10.05 -6.76 -9.22
C PHE A 126 11.13 -5.93 -9.95
N LEU A 127 10.78 -4.71 -10.35
CA LEU A 127 11.68 -3.76 -11.00
C LEU A 127 12.89 -3.42 -10.12
N ASP A 128 12.68 -3.40 -8.80
CA ASP A 128 13.75 -3.40 -7.80
C ASP A 128 13.43 -4.46 -6.74
N ASP A 129 14.42 -5.29 -6.40
CA ASP A 129 14.27 -6.38 -5.45
C ASP A 129 15.34 -6.29 -4.36
N GLN A 130 14.95 -5.69 -3.24
CA GLN A 130 15.76 -5.51 -2.04
C GLN A 130 15.30 -6.40 -0.89
N ARG A 131 14.55 -7.48 -1.16
CA ARG A 131 13.92 -8.31 -0.11
C ARG A 131 14.95 -8.95 0.83
N ALA A 132 16.10 -9.30 0.29
CA ALA A 132 17.21 -9.86 1.06
C ALA A 132 17.94 -8.81 1.91
N ALA A 133 18.19 -7.63 1.33
CA ALA A 133 19.02 -6.60 1.94
C ALA A 133 18.25 -5.69 2.90
N ALA A 134 17.04 -5.29 2.50
CA ALA A 134 16.23 -4.27 3.17
C ALA A 134 14.79 -4.71 3.46
N GLY A 135 14.29 -5.76 2.80
CA GLY A 135 12.97 -6.35 3.06
C GLY A 135 11.86 -5.85 2.15
N TRP A 136 12.18 -5.13 1.08
CA TRP A 136 11.18 -4.61 0.15
C TRP A 136 11.50 -4.96 -1.29
N SER A 137 10.49 -4.89 -2.14
CA SER A 137 10.64 -4.95 -3.60
C SER A 137 9.60 -4.03 -4.22
N TRP A 138 9.86 -3.54 -5.43
CA TRP A 138 8.95 -2.64 -6.13
C TRP A 138 8.43 -3.26 -7.42
N SER A 139 7.13 -3.10 -7.67
CA SER A 139 6.48 -3.37 -8.95
C SER A 139 5.63 -2.18 -9.37
N ASN A 140 5.65 -1.86 -10.65
CA ASN A 140 4.76 -0.87 -11.26
C ASN A 140 3.67 -1.60 -12.06
N ILE A 141 2.43 -1.15 -11.92
CA ILE A 141 1.25 -1.70 -12.59
C ILE A 141 0.55 -0.58 -13.34
N PHE A 142 0.62 -0.64 -14.66
CA PHE A 142 -0.16 0.24 -15.53
C PHE A 142 -1.63 -0.18 -15.52
N LEU A 143 -2.56 0.77 -15.37
CA LEU A 143 -4.00 0.47 -15.28
C LEU A 143 -4.59 -0.20 -16.53
N GLY A 144 -3.92 -0.13 -17.68
CA GLY A 144 -4.31 -0.86 -18.89
C GLY A 144 -3.87 -2.33 -18.94
N ASP A 145 -3.15 -2.85 -17.93
CA ASP A 145 -2.71 -4.24 -17.90
C ASP A 145 -3.85 -5.20 -17.55
N ALA A 146 -4.52 -5.70 -18.59
CA ALA A 146 -5.62 -6.66 -18.45
C ALA A 146 -5.21 -8.06 -17.98
N THR A 147 -3.91 -8.33 -17.80
CA THR A 147 -3.43 -9.60 -17.20
C THR A 147 -3.49 -9.49 -15.69
N LEU A 148 -2.90 -8.43 -15.13
CA LEU A 148 -2.86 -8.20 -13.70
C LEU A 148 -4.14 -7.56 -13.17
N LEU A 149 -4.89 -6.83 -13.99
CA LEU A 149 -6.10 -6.14 -13.58
C LEU A 149 -7.34 -6.79 -14.18
N ALA A 150 -8.37 -6.93 -13.36
CA ALA A 150 -9.65 -7.48 -13.75
C ALA A 150 -10.52 -6.43 -14.47
N ALA A 151 -11.54 -6.93 -15.18
CA ALA A 151 -12.59 -6.11 -15.74
C ALA A 151 -13.26 -5.24 -14.65
N GLY A 152 -13.65 -4.01 -15.03
CA GLY A 152 -14.20 -3.02 -14.11
C GLY A 152 -13.14 -2.12 -13.45
N THR A 153 -11.86 -2.34 -13.72
CA THR A 153 -10.81 -1.36 -13.41
C THR A 153 -11.01 -0.11 -14.28
N THR A 154 -10.92 1.07 -13.67
CA THR A 154 -11.00 2.35 -14.37
C THR A 154 -9.67 2.67 -15.03
N ALA A 155 -9.72 3.37 -16.17
CA ALA A 155 -8.50 3.83 -16.86
C ALA A 155 -7.87 5.06 -16.20
N THR A 156 -8.61 5.73 -15.31
CA THR A 156 -8.21 6.95 -14.62
C THR A 156 -8.46 6.83 -13.11
N LEU A 157 -7.72 7.60 -12.34
CA LEU A 157 -7.73 7.71 -10.89
C LEU A 157 -8.09 9.16 -10.53
N PRO A 158 -9.17 9.38 -9.76
CA PRO A 158 -9.48 10.70 -9.23
C PRO A 158 -8.56 10.96 -8.04
N ILE A 159 -7.33 11.41 -8.31
CA ILE A 159 -6.37 11.80 -7.28
C ILE A 159 -6.14 13.29 -7.45
N SER A 160 -6.31 14.03 -6.36
CA SER A 160 -6.04 15.47 -6.32
C SER A 160 -5.73 15.91 -4.89
N ASN A 161 -5.71 17.22 -4.68
CA ASN A 161 -5.56 17.88 -3.39
C ASN A 161 -6.92 18.23 -2.74
N SER A 162 -7.98 17.46 -3.05
CA SER A 162 -9.37 17.77 -2.70
C SER A 162 -10.05 16.65 -1.91
N ASP A 163 -9.43 16.20 -0.81
CA ASP A 163 -9.93 15.13 0.06
C ASP A 163 -9.83 13.74 -0.57
N THR A 164 -8.70 13.44 -1.23
CA THR A 164 -8.43 12.11 -1.78
C THR A 164 -8.44 11.04 -0.68
N GLN A 165 -9.14 9.92 -0.93
CA GLN A 165 -9.23 8.77 -0.05
C GLN A 165 -9.07 7.45 -0.81
N ILE A 166 -8.46 6.48 -0.15
CA ILE A 166 -8.23 5.13 -0.66
C ILE A 166 -8.82 4.10 0.31
N ILE A 167 -9.63 3.20 -0.22
CA ILE A 167 -10.22 2.06 0.50
C ILE A 167 -9.82 0.78 -0.21
N VAL A 168 -9.40 -0.23 0.56
CA VAL A 168 -9.13 -1.58 0.03
C VAL A 168 -10.20 -2.53 0.52
N ARG A 169 -10.71 -3.37 -0.38
CA ARG A 169 -11.68 -4.43 -0.10
C ARG A 169 -11.14 -5.77 -0.55
N ASP A 170 -11.54 -6.83 0.15
CA ASP A 170 -11.21 -8.22 -0.21
C ASP A 170 -11.78 -8.66 -1.57
N SER A 171 -12.76 -7.91 -2.09
CA SER A 171 -13.39 -8.08 -3.38
C SER A 171 -14.16 -6.81 -3.78
N PRO A 172 -14.51 -6.59 -5.07
CA PRO A 172 -15.36 -5.48 -5.46
C PRO A 172 -16.70 -5.49 -4.70
N GLY A 173 -16.99 -4.44 -3.95
CA GLY A 173 -18.16 -4.36 -3.07
C GLY A 173 -18.10 -5.25 -1.83
N GLY A 174 -16.97 -5.90 -1.58
CA GLY A 174 -16.70 -6.77 -0.43
C GLY A 174 -16.36 -6.03 0.85
N THR A 175 -15.75 -6.76 1.78
CA THR A 175 -15.40 -6.25 3.11
C THR A 175 -14.19 -5.36 3.03
N ILE A 176 -14.22 -4.22 3.72
CA ILE A 176 -13.08 -3.32 3.85
C ILE A 176 -11.98 -4.03 4.64
N VAL A 177 -10.80 -4.14 4.05
CA VAL A 177 -9.59 -4.71 4.67
C VAL A 177 -8.56 -3.64 5.03
N PHE A 178 -8.67 -2.44 4.46
CA PHE A 178 -7.89 -1.27 4.83
C PHE A 178 -8.62 0.02 4.44
N GLY A 179 -8.38 1.09 5.21
CA GLY A 179 -8.90 2.42 4.95
C GLY A 179 -10.32 2.67 5.50
N PRO A 180 -10.94 3.81 5.15
CA PRO A 180 -10.40 4.83 4.27
C PRO A 180 -9.10 5.44 4.82
N ALA A 181 -8.15 5.74 3.95
CA ALA A 181 -6.90 6.42 4.26
C ALA A 181 -6.63 7.51 3.22
N GLY A 182 -6.02 8.61 3.61
CA GLY A 182 -5.77 9.77 2.75
C GLY A 182 -5.99 11.08 3.52
N GLU A 183 -5.83 12.21 2.84
CA GLU A 183 -5.86 13.54 3.46
C GLU A 183 -7.21 13.86 4.13
N ALA A 184 -8.31 13.30 3.63
CA ALA A 184 -9.63 13.50 4.24
C ALA A 184 -9.81 12.77 5.58
N ILE A 185 -8.89 11.84 5.90
CA ILE A 185 -8.93 10.97 7.09
C ILE A 185 -7.79 11.31 8.05
N ALA A 186 -6.62 11.66 7.53
CA ALA A 186 -5.55 12.28 8.28
C ALA A 186 -5.95 13.71 8.70
N ASP A 187 -5.29 14.29 9.71
CA ASP A 187 -5.47 15.73 10.05
C ASP A 187 -4.56 16.62 9.19
N GLU A 188 -4.20 16.13 8.01
CA GLU A 188 -3.21 16.71 7.11
C GLU A 188 -3.86 16.92 5.75
N GLY A 189 -3.81 18.14 5.24
CA GLY A 189 -4.25 18.47 3.88
C GLY A 189 -3.06 18.44 2.93
N VAL A 190 -3.25 17.90 1.73
CA VAL A 190 -2.28 17.96 0.64
C VAL A 190 -2.64 19.16 -0.23
N ASN A 191 -1.66 19.93 -0.68
CA ASN A 191 -1.88 20.94 -1.73
C ASN A 191 -1.48 20.43 -3.12
N SER A 192 -1.75 21.23 -4.16
CA SER A 192 -1.50 20.86 -5.56
C SER A 192 -0.03 20.73 -5.97
N SER A 193 0.89 20.83 -5.01
CA SER A 193 2.34 20.63 -5.17
C SER A 193 2.89 19.61 -4.17
N GLU A 194 2.03 18.83 -3.51
CA GLU A 194 2.43 17.87 -2.48
C GLU A 194 1.96 16.46 -2.81
N VAL A 195 2.55 15.50 -2.10
CA VAL A 195 2.10 14.11 -2.02
C VAL A 195 1.60 13.84 -0.60
N LEU A 196 0.70 12.88 -0.44
CA LEU A 196 0.51 12.25 0.87
C LEU A 196 1.45 11.05 0.96
N LYS A 197 2.09 10.84 2.10
CA LYS A 197 2.97 9.70 2.34
C LYS A 197 2.81 9.12 3.74
N LEU A 198 3.15 7.85 3.88
CA LEU A 198 3.31 7.15 5.15
C LEU A 198 4.71 7.44 5.74
N GLU A 199 4.78 8.18 6.83
CA GLU A 199 6.00 8.52 7.59
C GLU A 199 6.26 7.54 8.75
N ALA A 200 6.11 6.24 8.48
CA ALA A 200 6.37 5.16 9.43
C ALA A 200 6.71 3.84 8.73
N ASP A 201 7.32 2.91 9.46
CA ASP A 201 7.54 1.53 9.01
C ASP A 201 6.19 0.85 8.70
N PRO A 202 5.99 0.26 7.51
CA PRO A 202 4.73 -0.35 7.12
C PRO A 202 4.37 -1.51 8.02
N ALA A 203 3.14 -1.52 8.53
CA ALA A 203 2.62 -2.57 9.38
C ALA A 203 1.11 -2.76 9.19
N PRO A 204 0.56 -3.96 9.44
CA PRO A 204 -0.86 -4.24 9.25
C PRO A 204 -1.81 -3.50 10.22
N GLY A 205 -1.25 -2.79 11.21
CA GLY A 205 -1.99 -2.04 12.23
C GLY A 205 -1.70 -0.54 12.20
N ILE A 206 -1.28 0.01 11.06
CA ILE A 206 -1.10 1.45 10.90
C ILE A 206 -2.42 2.18 11.18
N ASP A 207 -2.33 3.23 11.99
CA ASP A 207 -3.44 4.15 12.24
C ASP A 207 -3.63 5.04 11.02
N VAL A 208 -4.83 5.03 10.45
CA VAL A 208 -5.19 5.85 9.28
C VAL A 208 -5.79 7.20 9.68
N GLY A 209 -6.12 7.38 10.95
CA GLY A 209 -6.83 8.57 11.45
C GLY A 209 -5.93 9.79 11.69
N PRO A 210 -6.48 10.83 12.35
CA PRO A 210 -5.80 12.10 12.63
C PRO A 210 -4.48 11.99 13.40
N SER A 211 -4.30 10.95 14.21
CA SER A 211 -3.05 10.67 14.94
C SER A 211 -2.10 9.73 14.20
N GLY A 212 -2.48 9.31 13.00
CA GLY A 212 -1.74 8.39 12.17
C GLY A 212 -0.48 9.02 11.60
N PRO A 213 0.45 8.19 11.08
CA PRO A 213 1.71 8.65 10.52
C PRO A 213 1.59 9.06 9.04
N TYR A 214 0.40 9.38 8.54
CA TYR A 214 0.26 9.92 7.19
C TYR A 214 0.44 11.43 7.23
N ASN A 215 1.28 11.94 6.33
CA ASN A 215 1.62 13.34 6.29
C ASN A 215 1.71 13.85 4.84
N ASP A 216 1.59 15.16 4.67
CA ASP A 216 1.93 15.80 3.41
C ASP A 216 3.44 15.74 3.15
N GLY A 217 3.85 16.05 1.93
CA GLY A 217 5.27 16.08 1.61
C GLY A 217 5.60 16.77 0.31
N ALA A 218 6.69 17.54 0.35
CA ALA A 218 7.30 18.18 -0.81
C ALA A 218 8.35 17.29 -1.51
N SER A 219 8.39 16.00 -1.18
CA SER A 219 9.25 15.01 -1.81
C SER A 219 8.49 13.72 -2.03
N THR A 220 8.77 13.08 -3.15
CA THR A 220 8.18 11.81 -3.54
C THR A 220 9.27 10.77 -3.74
N THR A 221 8.94 9.51 -3.50
CA THR A 221 9.94 8.43 -3.57
C THR A 221 9.75 7.46 -4.72
N PHE A 222 8.55 7.42 -5.33
CA PHE A 222 8.19 6.63 -6.51
C PHE A 222 8.95 5.31 -6.64
N GLY A 223 8.38 4.25 -6.07
CA GLY A 223 8.90 2.90 -6.12
C GLY A 223 10.04 2.64 -5.14
N GLN A 224 10.24 3.52 -4.16
CA GLN A 224 11.26 3.40 -3.12
C GLN A 224 10.62 3.61 -1.74
N PRO A 225 11.28 3.18 -0.65
CA PRO A 225 10.83 3.50 0.70
C PRO A 225 10.69 5.01 0.93
N ASN A 226 9.59 5.42 1.57
CA ASN A 226 9.33 6.83 1.87
C ASN A 226 10.46 7.47 2.67
N VAL A 227 10.73 8.74 2.38
CA VAL A 227 11.75 9.56 3.05
C VAL A 227 11.11 10.85 3.54
N TRP A 228 11.41 11.21 4.79
CA TRP A 228 10.91 12.41 5.45
C TRP A 228 11.97 13.06 6.35
N ASP A 229 11.58 14.10 7.11
CA ASP A 229 12.48 14.90 7.95
C ASP A 229 13.70 15.44 7.18
N GLY A 230 13.49 15.87 5.93
CA GLY A 230 14.57 16.36 5.07
C GLY A 230 15.61 15.29 4.71
N GLY A 231 15.25 14.01 4.74
CA GLY A 231 16.15 12.90 4.44
C GLY A 231 16.72 12.19 5.67
N ALA A 232 16.41 12.66 6.87
CA ALA A 232 16.92 12.07 8.11
C ALA A 232 16.22 10.75 8.46
N SER A 233 14.97 10.59 8.01
CA SER A 233 14.13 9.44 8.31
C SER A 233 13.78 8.72 7.01
N VAL A 234 13.96 7.39 7.00
CA VAL A 234 13.67 6.51 5.87
C VAL A 234 12.83 5.36 6.37
N GLN A 235 11.77 5.05 5.63
CA GLN A 235 10.87 3.94 5.92
C GLN A 235 11.64 2.62 5.93
N SER A 236 11.51 1.85 7.02
CA SER A 236 12.18 0.57 7.17
C SER A 236 11.23 -0.59 6.89
N PHE A 237 11.70 -1.50 6.04
CA PHE A 237 11.02 -2.77 5.72
C PHE A 237 11.70 -3.96 6.39
N ALA A 238 12.49 -3.71 7.43
CA ALA A 238 13.34 -4.71 8.07
C ALA A 238 12.59 -5.96 8.54
N ALA A 239 11.32 -5.81 8.95
CA ALA A 239 10.45 -6.90 9.40
C ALA A 239 10.12 -7.92 8.30
N TYR A 240 10.26 -7.52 7.04
CA TYR A 240 9.94 -8.31 5.85
C TYR A 240 11.16 -8.94 5.20
N ARG A 241 12.36 -8.72 5.76
CA ARG A 241 13.60 -9.30 5.23
C ARG A 241 13.53 -10.82 5.18
N VAL A 242 13.80 -11.36 3.99
CA VAL A 242 14.01 -12.80 3.80
C VAL A 242 15.53 -13.04 3.81
N PRO A 243 16.09 -13.70 4.82
CA PRO A 243 17.52 -13.97 4.85
C PRO A 243 17.91 -14.78 3.61
N GLU A 244 18.96 -14.37 2.91
CA GLU A 244 19.61 -15.25 1.94
C GLU A 244 19.98 -16.56 2.64
N PRO A 245 19.73 -17.73 2.01
CA PRO A 245 20.18 -18.99 2.58
C PRO A 245 21.68 -18.88 2.80
N SER A 246 22.10 -18.93 4.07
CA SER A 246 23.51 -18.80 4.41
C SER A 246 24.33 -19.76 3.54
N SER A 247 25.42 -19.26 2.95
CA SER A 247 26.30 -20.07 2.10
C SER A 247 26.79 -21.33 2.83
N LEU A 248 26.82 -21.31 4.16
CA LEU A 248 27.08 -22.47 5.02
C LEU A 248 25.97 -23.54 4.96
N ALA A 249 24.70 -23.14 4.96
CA ALA A 249 23.56 -24.06 4.82
C ALA A 249 23.47 -24.66 3.40
N ALA A 250 23.75 -23.86 2.37
CA ALA A 250 23.85 -24.33 0.99
C ALA A 250 25.03 -25.32 0.80
N MET A 251 26.17 -25.05 1.45
CA MET A 251 27.34 -25.93 1.41
C MET A 251 27.13 -27.23 2.21
N LEU A 252 26.47 -27.19 3.36
CA LEU A 252 26.11 -28.40 4.12
C LEU A 252 25.11 -29.29 3.38
N ALA A 253 24.15 -28.71 2.65
CA ALA A 253 23.23 -29.47 1.79
C ALA A 253 23.96 -30.14 0.62
N ALA A 254 24.93 -29.46 0.01
CA ALA A 254 25.77 -30.03 -1.05
C ALA A 254 26.68 -31.16 -0.54
N ILE A 255 27.24 -31.04 0.66
CA ILE A 255 28.05 -32.10 1.29
C ILE A 255 27.19 -33.31 1.67
N ALA A 256 25.99 -33.09 2.24
CA ALA A 256 25.06 -34.17 2.57
C ALA A 256 24.55 -34.92 1.31
N GLY A 257 24.32 -34.20 0.21
CA GLY A 257 23.99 -34.80 -1.09
C GLY A 257 25.15 -35.56 -1.74
N GLY A 258 26.38 -35.03 -1.64
CA GLY A 258 27.57 -35.66 -2.20
C GLY A 258 27.97 -36.99 -1.52
N VAL A 259 27.70 -37.12 -0.21
CA VAL A 259 27.99 -38.35 0.54
C VAL A 259 27.03 -39.50 0.17
N MET A 260 25.81 -39.20 -0.28
CA MET A 260 24.86 -40.26 -0.71
C MET A 260 25.20 -40.88 -2.08
N PHE A 261 25.98 -40.22 -2.94
CA PHE A 261 26.43 -40.79 -4.22
C PHE A 261 27.73 -41.60 -4.13
N ALA A 262 28.47 -41.52 -3.03
CA ALA A 262 29.76 -42.19 -2.86
C ALA A 262 29.68 -43.62 -2.30
N ARG A 263 28.48 -44.13 -1.94
CA ARG A 263 28.28 -45.51 -1.43
C ARG A 263 27.52 -46.41 -2.42
N ARG A 264 28.09 -46.62 -3.59
CA ARG A 264 27.84 -47.83 -4.40
C ARG A 264 29.14 -48.29 -5.05
N LYS A 265 29.84 -49.19 -4.35
CA LYS A 265 30.72 -50.21 -4.92
C LYS A 265 30.48 -51.50 -4.17
#